data_AF-A0A3D2AL89-F1
#
_entry.id   AF-A0A3D2AL89-F1
#
_cell.length_a   1.000
_cell.length_b   1.000
_cell.length_c   1.000
_cell.angle_alpha   90.00
_cell.angle_beta   90.00
_cell.angle_gamma   90.00
#
_symmetry.space_group_name_H-M   'P 1'
#
loop_
_entity.id
_entity.type
_entity.pdbx_description
1 polymer ?
#
loop_
_entity_poly.entity_id
_entity_poly.type
_entity_poly.pdbx_seq_one_letter_code
_entity_poly.pdbx_strand_id
1 'polypeptide(L)'
;MCSAYNVLAVNDDLPIATDLPVHSGKVRSVYWLNAKQSARLIADKGYNVAPDAPLAIMVISDRISAFDCIWHGEGGLQGVQGKGAALNAVANHWFARFREHG
;
A
#
# COMPACT_ATOMS: atom_id res chain seq x y z
N MET A 1 12.89 15.98 -17.70
CA MET A 1 13.09 14.51 -17.76
C MET A 1 11.98 13.86 -16.96
N CYS A 2 11.04 13.18 -17.63
CA CYS A 2 10.01 12.41 -16.94
C CYS A 2 10.67 11.15 -16.39
N SER A 3 10.72 11.01 -15.06
CA SER A 3 11.17 9.77 -14.43
C SER A 3 10.26 8.65 -14.91
N ALA A 4 10.80 7.65 -15.61
CA ALA A 4 10.03 6.49 -16.03
C ALA A 4 9.62 5.72 -14.75
N TYR A 5 8.38 5.92 -14.30
CA TYR A 5 7.82 5.16 -13.18
C TYR A 5 7.62 3.71 -13.66
N ASN A 6 8.39 2.74 -13.21
CA ASN A 6 8.10 1.35 -13.59
C ASN A 6 6.77 0.92 -12.95
N VAL A 7 5.95 0.18 -13.71
CA VAL A 7 4.66 -0.35 -13.23
C VAL A 7 4.91 -1.30 -12.06
N LEU A 8 4.33 -0.99 -10.89
CA LEU A 8 4.35 -1.90 -9.74
C LEU A 8 3.30 -3.00 -9.93
N ALA A 9 3.66 -4.06 -10.67
CA ALA A 9 2.77 -5.17 -11.01
C ALA A 9 2.74 -6.27 -9.93
N VAL A 10 3.88 -6.56 -9.30
CA VAL A 10 4.02 -7.47 -8.15
C VAL A 10 4.20 -6.60 -6.91
N ASN A 11 3.45 -6.90 -5.86
CA ASN A 11 3.37 -6.05 -4.67
C ASN A 11 3.29 -6.84 -3.36
N ASP A 12 3.52 -8.15 -3.42
CA ASP A 12 3.50 -9.11 -2.31
C ASP A 12 4.87 -9.78 -2.05
N ASP A 13 5.91 -9.43 -2.82
CA ASP A 13 7.29 -9.95 -2.71
C ASP A 13 8.32 -8.90 -2.23
N LEU A 14 7.86 -7.72 -1.83
CA LEU A 14 8.74 -6.67 -1.33
C LEU A 14 9.50 -7.12 -0.08
N PRO A 15 10.77 -6.68 0.12
CA PRO A 15 11.62 -7.06 1.24
C PRO A 15 11.21 -6.34 2.54
N ILE A 16 9.94 -6.46 2.92
CA ILE A 16 9.33 -5.92 4.13
C ILE A 16 9.25 -7.05 5.14
N ALA A 17 9.88 -6.88 6.30
CA ALA A 17 9.77 -7.83 7.39
C ALA A 17 8.30 -7.96 7.84
N THR A 18 7.79 -9.18 7.86
CA THR A 18 6.39 -9.50 8.22
C THR A 18 6.34 -10.73 9.11
N ASP A 19 5.48 -10.73 10.12
CA ASP A 19 5.28 -11.85 11.05
C ASP A 19 4.20 -12.84 10.57
N LEU A 20 3.34 -12.39 9.66
CA LEU A 20 2.26 -13.18 9.08
C LEU A 20 2.45 -13.33 7.57
N PRO A 21 1.83 -14.36 6.95
CA PRO A 21 1.73 -14.45 5.50
C PRO A 21 1.21 -13.14 4.90
N VAL A 22 1.86 -12.67 3.84
CA VAL A 22 1.43 -11.45 3.14
C VAL A 22 0.03 -11.68 2.57
N HIS A 23 -0.92 -10.83 2.96
CA HIS A 23 -2.24 -10.88 2.36
C HIS A 23 -2.18 -10.21 0.98
N SER A 24 -2.21 -11.01 -0.08
CA SER A 24 -2.16 -10.55 -1.47
C SER A 24 -3.57 -10.47 -2.07
N GLY A 25 -4.00 -9.24 -2.38
CA GLY A 25 -5.25 -8.97 -3.10
C GLY A 25 -5.00 -8.65 -4.58
N LYS A 26 -6.09 -8.44 -5.34
CA LYS A 26 -6.01 -8.09 -6.78
C LYS A 26 -5.18 -6.82 -7.06
N VAL A 27 -5.23 -5.85 -6.15
CA VAL A 27 -4.62 -4.52 -6.35
C VAL A 27 -3.84 -3.98 -5.14
N ARG A 28 -3.92 -4.63 -3.98
CA ARG A 28 -3.25 -4.21 -2.75
C ARG A 28 -2.73 -5.43 -2.01
N SER A 29 -1.61 -5.25 -1.32
CA SER A 29 -1.04 -6.25 -0.42
C SER A 29 -0.83 -5.67 0.96
N VAL A 30 -0.96 -6.50 1.98
CA VAL A 30 -0.82 -6.11 3.38
C VAL A 30 0.26 -6.96 4.04
N TYR A 31 1.25 -6.28 4.61
CA TYR A 31 2.36 -6.85 5.36
C TYR A 31 2.17 -6.52 6.83
N TRP A 32 2.00 -7.53 7.68
CA TRP A 32 1.82 -7.33 9.12
C TRP A 32 3.17 -7.17 9.80
N LEU A 33 3.38 -6.05 10.47
CA LEU A 33 4.64 -5.79 11.17
C LEU A 33 4.72 -6.61 12.44
N ASN A 34 5.94 -6.97 12.81
CA ASN A 34 6.17 -7.62 14.09
C ASN A 34 5.91 -6.66 15.26
N ALA A 35 5.69 -7.22 16.46
CA ALA A 35 5.37 -6.44 17.65
C ALA A 35 6.45 -5.39 17.97
N LYS A 36 7.73 -5.74 17.80
CA LYS A 36 8.87 -4.84 18.04
C LYS A 36 8.87 -3.65 17.07
N GLN A 37 8.59 -3.89 15.80
CA GLN A 37 8.53 -2.87 14.76
C GLN A 37 7.29 -1.99 14.92
N SER A 38 6.15 -2.58 15.25
CA SER A 38 4.92 -1.85 15.55
C SER A 38 5.14 -0.88 16.71
N ALA A 39 5.61 -1.37 17.86
CA ALA A 39 5.90 -0.54 19.03
C ALA A 39 6.92 0.57 18.72
N ARG A 40 8.01 0.24 17.99
CA ARG A 40 9.00 1.23 17.55
C ARG A 40 8.38 2.32 16.69
N LEU A 41 7.56 1.96 15.69
CA LEU A 41 6.95 2.94 14.79
C LEU A 41 5.92 3.81 15.51
N ILE A 42 5.15 3.26 16.44
CA ILE A 42 4.20 4.03 17.25
C ILE A 42 4.95 5.07 18.08
N ALA A 43 6.04 4.68 18.73
CA ALA A 43 6.89 5.60 19.49
C ALA A 43 7.58 6.66 18.60
N ASP A 44 8.18 6.24 17.48
CA ASP A 44 8.94 7.12 16.58
C ASP A 44 8.04 8.10 15.79
N LYS A 45 6.82 7.68 15.42
CA LYS A 45 5.90 8.46 14.58
C LYS A 45 4.76 9.11 15.33
N GLY A 46 4.56 8.78 16.61
CA GLY A 46 3.52 9.36 17.45
C GLY A 46 2.11 9.02 16.97
N TYR A 47 1.89 7.79 16.50
CA TYR A 47 0.55 7.36 16.09
C TYR A 47 -0.41 7.34 17.27
N ASN A 48 -1.63 7.85 17.08
CA ASN A 48 -2.67 7.88 18.12
C ASN A 48 -3.36 6.51 18.27
N VAL A 49 -2.60 5.51 18.72
CA VAL A 49 -3.02 4.13 18.99
C VAL A 49 -2.30 3.61 20.24
N ALA A 50 -2.76 2.48 20.80
CA ALA A 50 -2.09 1.85 21.94
C ALA A 50 -0.63 1.47 21.59
N PRO A 51 0.35 1.57 22.52
CA PRO A 51 1.76 1.29 22.24
C PRO A 51 2.07 -0.12 21.71
N ASP A 52 1.18 -1.07 21.98
CA ASP A 52 1.24 -2.47 21.57
C ASP A 52 0.30 -2.80 20.40
N ALA A 53 -0.35 -1.79 19.80
CA ALA A 53 -1.26 -1.99 18.69
C ALA A 53 -0.53 -2.61 17.48
N PRO A 54 -1.09 -3.66 16.86
CA PRO A 54 -0.49 -4.26 15.66
C PRO A 54 -0.59 -3.27 14.50
N LEU A 55 0.54 -3.03 13.83
CA LEU A 55 0.61 -2.21 12.63
C LEU A 55 0.81 -3.07 11.39
N ALA A 56 0.38 -2.55 10.25
CA ALA A 56 0.61 -3.16 8.94
C ALA A 56 1.03 -2.12 7.91
N ILE A 57 1.77 -2.56 6.90
CA ILE A 57 2.10 -1.78 5.72
C ILE A 57 1.19 -2.23 4.58
N MET A 58 0.42 -1.30 4.04
CA MET A 58 -0.40 -1.53 2.84
C MET A 58 0.34 -1.00 1.61
N VAL A 59 0.53 -1.88 0.62
CA VAL A 59 1.18 -1.54 -0.65
C VAL A 59 0.13 -1.53 -1.76
N ILE A 60 -0.01 -0.40 -2.44
CA ILE A 60 -0.97 -0.23 -3.54
C ILE A 60 -0.23 -0.44 -4.86
N SER A 61 -0.58 -1.50 -5.60
CA SER A 61 -0.03 -1.79 -6.92
C SER A 61 -0.58 -0.86 -8.01
N ASP A 62 0.10 -0.84 -9.15
CA ASP A 62 -0.36 -0.18 -10.38
C ASP A 62 -1.37 -1.03 -11.18
N ARG A 63 -1.65 -2.28 -10.74
CA ARG A 63 -2.66 -3.14 -11.37
C ARG A 63 -4.06 -2.53 -11.28
N ILE A 64 -4.87 -2.68 -12.33
CA ILE A 64 -6.29 -2.29 -12.32
C ILE A 64 -7.14 -3.50 -12.67
N SER A 65 -8.25 -3.66 -11.97
CA SER A 65 -9.17 -4.77 -12.19
C SER A 65 -10.60 -4.28 -12.26
N ALA A 66 -11.40 -4.89 -13.11
CA ALA A 66 -12.85 -4.73 -13.14
C ALA A 66 -13.48 -6.12 -13.25
N PHE A 67 -14.42 -6.44 -12.35
CA PHE A 67 -14.96 -7.80 -12.19
C PHE A 67 -13.83 -8.82 -11.93
N ASP A 68 -13.79 -9.89 -12.71
CA ASP A 68 -12.75 -10.92 -12.64
C ASP A 68 -11.58 -10.67 -13.60
N CYS A 69 -11.60 -9.56 -14.33
CA CYS A 69 -10.54 -9.19 -15.23
C CYS A 69 -9.47 -8.37 -14.50
N ILE A 70 -8.21 -8.82 -14.62
CA ILE A 70 -7.03 -7.98 -14.39
C ILE A 70 -6.63 -7.41 -15.74
N TRP A 71 -6.65 -6.09 -15.86
CA TRP A 71 -6.40 -5.40 -17.11
C TRP A 71 -4.90 -5.30 -17.39
N HIS A 72 -4.56 -5.40 -18.68
CA HIS A 72 -3.21 -5.26 -19.21
C HIS A 72 -3.22 -4.20 -20.30
N GLY A 73 -2.25 -3.28 -20.28
CA GLY A 73 -2.09 -2.24 -21.27
C GLY A 73 -1.35 -2.70 -22.52
N GLU A 74 -1.37 -1.86 -23.55
CA GLU A 74 -0.62 -2.08 -24.78
C GLU A 74 0.89 -2.23 -24.50
N GLY A 75 1.58 -2.99 -25.35
CA GLY A 75 3.02 -3.24 -25.18
C GLY A 75 3.39 -4.13 -23.98
N GLY A 76 2.43 -4.88 -23.42
CA GLY A 76 2.67 -5.82 -22.32
C GLY A 76 2.66 -5.20 -20.92
N LEU A 77 2.19 -3.96 -20.79
CA LEU A 77 2.09 -3.27 -19.50
C LEU A 77 1.13 -4.00 -18.56
N GLN A 78 1.61 -4.33 -17.36
CA GLN A 78 0.87 -5.09 -16.35
C GLN A 78 0.10 -4.19 -15.38
N GLY A 79 -0.50 -3.10 -15.89
CA GLY A 79 -1.21 -2.12 -15.08
C GLY A 79 -1.13 -0.70 -15.65
N VAL A 80 -1.63 0.26 -14.87
CA VAL A 80 -1.63 1.68 -15.20
C VAL A 80 -0.50 2.35 -14.41
N GLN A 81 0.52 2.82 -15.12
CA GLN A 81 1.69 3.47 -14.55
C GLN A 81 1.29 4.60 -13.57
N GLY A 82 1.77 4.54 -12.34
CA GLY A 82 1.52 5.58 -11.32
C GLY A 82 0.12 5.55 -10.68
N LYS A 83 -0.73 4.58 -11.03
CA LYS A 83 -2.07 4.42 -10.44
C LYS A 83 -1.98 4.19 -8.93
N GLY A 84 -1.04 3.38 -8.46
CA GLY A 84 -0.83 3.13 -7.03
C GLY A 84 -0.50 4.41 -6.27
N ALA A 85 0.40 5.23 -6.82
CA ALA A 85 0.77 6.52 -6.24
C ALA A 85 -0.40 7.51 -6.21
N ALA A 86 -1.15 7.63 -7.32
CA ALA A 86 -2.31 8.50 -7.41
C ALA A 86 -3.39 8.09 -6.40
N LEU A 87 -3.70 6.80 -6.28
CA LEU A 87 -4.67 6.29 -5.31
C LEU A 87 -4.22 6.52 -3.87
N ASN A 88 -2.93 6.35 -3.57
CA ASN A 88 -2.38 6.64 -2.25
C ASN A 88 -2.54 8.13 -1.89
N ALA A 89 -2.26 9.03 -2.83
CA ALA A 89 -2.41 10.48 -2.63
C ALA A 89 -3.88 10.87 -2.37
N VAL A 90 -4.82 10.33 -3.17
CA VAL A 90 -6.27 10.56 -2.98
C VAL A 90 -6.74 10.02 -1.64
N ALA A 91 -6.33 8.81 -1.25
CA ALA A 91 -6.70 8.22 0.04
C ALA A 91 -6.18 9.07 1.21
N ASN A 92 -4.91 9.50 1.15
CA ASN A 92 -4.31 10.35 2.18
C ASN A 92 -5.04 11.70 2.31
N HIS A 93 -5.43 12.31 1.19
CA HIS A 93 -6.22 13.53 1.19
C HIS A 93 -7.53 13.35 1.97
N TRP A 94 -8.30 12.30 1.66
CA TRP A 94 -9.57 12.04 2.34
C TRP A 94 -9.38 11.67 3.82
N PHE A 95 -8.37 10.87 4.17
CA PHE A 95 -8.06 10.57 5.56
C PHE A 95 -7.70 11.81 6.37
N ALA A 96 -7.02 12.79 5.76
CA ALA A 96 -6.78 14.08 6.40
C ALA A 96 -8.09 14.84 6.63
N ARG A 97 -8.95 14.94 5.61
CA ARG A 97 -10.26 15.59 5.73
C ARG A 97 -11.16 14.95 6.80
N PHE A 98 -11.14 13.62 6.92
CA PHE A 98 -11.91 12.95 7.96
C PHE A 98 -11.39 13.24 9.38
N ARG A 99 -10.07 13.39 9.56
CA ARG A 99 -9.51 13.80 10.86
C ARG A 99 -9.78 15.26 11.22
N GLU A 100 -9.95 16.13 10.22
CA GLU A 100 -10.24 17.55 10.43
C GLU A 100 -11.71 17.79 10.79
N HIS A 101 -12.62 16.94 10.29
CA HIS A 101 -14.06 17.16 10.36
C HIS A 101 -14.83 16.13 11.20
N GLY A 102 -14.16 15.12 11.76
CA GLY A 102 -14.74 14.09 12.65
C GLY A 102 -14.15 14.16 14.04
#